data_AF-A0A970B946-F1
#
_entry.id   AF-A0A970B946-F1
#
_cell.length_a   1.000
_cell.length_b   1.000
_cell.length_c   1.000
_cell.angle_alpha   90.00
_cell.angle_beta   90.00
_cell.angle_gamma   90.00
#
_symmetry.space_group_name_H-M   'P 1'
#
loop_
_entity.id
_entity.type
_entity.pdbx_description
1 polymer ?
#
loop_
_entity_poly.entity_id
_entity_poly.type
_entity_poly.pdbx_seq_one_letter_code
_entity_poly.pdbx_strand_id
1 'polypeptide(L)'
;REFELRAIEERRRGLIPGFIHSCVGQEATAVGACAALTQEDVITSTHRGHGHLLGKGGDPKFMMAELAGRSSGYCLGRGGSLHIAFSYYLDDEPWAQTQADIEAHGVQSLAVQTEVRSAAQIRALVAATIERFGRVDVLINNASVWLKAPFLEISEEEWDLALAVNLKGPFLAAQTVAPHMLAQGCGVILNITDLSAFQVWPGYAHHAASKAGLVSLTKALAVELAPAVRVNAIAPGTVLLPPNHTPEKKQWAEEKSLLKRIGSPQDVARLAAFLIENEFVTGAVYFVDGGRALV
;
A
#
# COMPACT_ATOMS: atom_id res chain seq x y z
N ARG A 1 9.27 -11.03 -14.37
CA ARG A 1 9.90 -10.48 -15.59
C ARG A 1 8.99 -10.49 -16.83
N GLU A 2 8.50 -11.62 -17.36
CA GLU A 2 7.75 -11.60 -18.64
C GLU A 2 6.47 -10.73 -18.65
N PHE A 3 5.70 -10.71 -17.56
CA PHE A 3 4.53 -9.85 -17.43
C PHE A 3 4.86 -8.36 -17.37
N GLU A 4 6.00 -8.02 -16.79
CA GLU A 4 6.49 -6.65 -16.67
C GLU A 4 6.75 -6.07 -18.06
N LEU A 5 7.44 -6.86 -18.89
CA LEU A 5 7.69 -6.55 -20.28
C LEU A 5 6.40 -6.40 -21.07
N ARG A 6 5.38 -7.22 -20.78
CA ARG A 6 4.08 -7.14 -21.45
C ARG A 6 3.26 -5.92 -21.02
N ALA A 7 3.20 -5.59 -19.73
CA ALA A 7 2.50 -4.39 -19.28
C ALA A 7 3.13 -3.12 -19.91
N ILE A 8 4.46 -3.07 -20.00
CA ILE A 8 5.21 -2.01 -20.69
C ILE A 8 4.87 -1.99 -22.19
N GLU A 9 4.82 -3.15 -22.85
CA GLU A 9 4.46 -3.29 -24.27
C GLU A 9 3.04 -2.81 -24.57
N GLU A 10 2.04 -3.24 -23.79
CA GLU A 10 0.64 -2.85 -23.96
C GLU A 10 0.43 -1.35 -23.65
N ARG A 11 1.21 -0.76 -22.72
CA ARG A 11 1.27 0.70 -22.51
C ARG A 11 1.87 1.44 -23.70
N ARG A 12 2.97 0.93 -24.28
CA ARG A 12 3.56 1.51 -25.51
C ARG A 12 2.57 1.46 -26.68
N ARG A 13 1.67 0.48 -26.71
CA ARG A 13 0.59 0.34 -27.70
C ARG A 13 -0.64 1.20 -27.41
N GLY A 14 -0.65 1.95 -26.31
CA GLY A 14 -1.76 2.84 -25.92
C GLY A 14 -3.00 2.11 -25.37
N LEU A 15 -2.90 0.80 -25.11
CA LEU A 15 -4.00 -0.02 -24.58
C LEU A 15 -4.16 0.15 -23.06
N ILE A 16 -3.15 0.70 -22.39
CA ILE A 16 -3.17 1.06 -20.98
C ILE A 16 -2.89 2.57 -20.85
N PRO A 17 -3.87 3.40 -20.45
CA PRO A 17 -3.65 4.82 -20.21
C PRO A 17 -2.82 5.05 -18.93
N GLY A 18 -2.01 6.12 -18.89
CA GLY A 18 -1.18 6.49 -17.74
C GLY A 18 0.27 5.94 -17.76
N PHE A 19 0.90 5.84 -16.58
CA PHE A 19 2.21 5.21 -16.39
C PHE A 19 2.07 3.85 -15.69
N ILE A 20 3.06 2.97 -15.87
CA ILE A 20 3.11 1.64 -15.25
C ILE A 20 4.46 1.50 -14.55
N HIS A 21 4.43 1.27 -13.24
CA HIS A 21 5.61 0.88 -12.46
C HIS A 21 6.17 -0.46 -12.97
N SER A 22 7.44 -0.51 -13.36
CA SER A 22 7.98 -1.52 -14.27
C SER A 22 8.46 -2.86 -13.67
N CYS A 23 8.43 -3.09 -12.36
CA CYS A 23 8.80 -4.40 -11.76
C CYS A 23 7.59 -5.09 -11.14
N VAL A 24 6.82 -5.74 -12.00
CA VAL A 24 5.61 -6.48 -11.69
C VAL A 24 5.75 -8.00 -11.51
N GLY A 25 5.27 -8.50 -10.39
CA GLY A 25 4.72 -9.85 -10.41
C GLY A 25 3.78 -10.19 -9.26
N GLN A 26 3.60 -11.51 -9.12
CA GLN A 26 2.46 -12.31 -8.70
C GLN A 26 1.45 -11.80 -7.69
N GLU A 27 1.70 -10.77 -6.88
CA GLU A 27 0.68 -10.23 -5.98
C GLU A 27 0.86 -8.72 -5.81
N ALA A 28 -0.29 -8.04 -5.87
CA ALA A 28 -0.50 -6.60 -5.68
C ALA A 28 0.41 -5.68 -6.52
N THR A 29 -0.10 -5.27 -7.69
CA THR A 29 0.40 -4.07 -8.39
C THR A 29 -0.27 -2.82 -7.78
N ALA A 30 0.07 -1.66 -8.31
CA ALA A 30 -0.43 -0.32 -8.03
C ALA A 30 -0.93 0.40 -9.31
N VAL A 31 -1.59 -0.31 -10.24
CA VAL A 31 -2.17 0.27 -11.49
C VAL A 31 -3.29 1.31 -11.20
N GLY A 32 -3.45 1.72 -9.95
CA GLY A 32 -4.72 1.80 -9.31
C GLY A 32 -5.50 3.10 -9.30
N ALA A 33 -4.72 4.10 -9.06
CA ALA A 33 -5.20 5.44 -9.02
C ALA A 33 -5.74 5.90 -10.38
N CYS A 34 -5.51 5.17 -11.47
CA CYS A 34 -5.52 5.73 -12.83
C CYS A 34 -6.74 5.44 -13.72
N ALA A 35 -7.72 4.63 -13.30
CA ALA A 35 -8.80 4.18 -14.21
C ALA A 35 -10.05 5.08 -14.25
N ALA A 36 -10.11 6.12 -13.42
CA ALA A 36 -11.15 7.16 -13.46
C ALA A 36 -10.57 8.52 -13.93
N LEU A 37 -9.33 8.51 -14.41
CA LEU A 37 -8.56 9.72 -14.72
C LEU A 37 -8.68 10.09 -16.19
N THR A 38 -8.84 11.39 -16.43
CA THR A 38 -8.58 12.05 -17.71
C THR A 38 -7.08 12.36 -17.84
N GLN A 39 -6.63 12.96 -18.94
CA GLN A 39 -5.20 13.35 -19.11
C GLN A 39 -4.71 14.38 -18.06
N GLU A 40 -5.60 14.89 -17.22
CA GLU A 40 -5.33 15.99 -16.29
C GLU A 40 -5.35 15.56 -14.80
N ASP A 41 -5.64 14.29 -14.48
CA ASP A 41 -5.78 13.82 -13.09
C ASP A 41 -4.57 12.98 -12.59
N VAL A 42 -4.24 13.03 -11.28
CA VAL A 42 -2.99 12.47 -10.70
C VAL A 42 -3.17 11.84 -9.29
N ILE A 43 -2.94 10.52 -9.13
CA ILE A 43 -2.69 9.80 -7.85
C ILE A 43 -1.76 8.56 -8.12
N THR A 44 -0.91 8.08 -7.17
CA THR A 44 0.02 6.92 -7.35
C THR A 44 0.15 5.97 -6.11
N SER A 45 0.61 4.71 -6.31
CA SER A 45 0.83 3.61 -5.34
C SER A 45 2.03 2.70 -5.75
N THR A 46 2.53 1.76 -4.92
CA THR A 46 3.83 1.03 -5.04
C THR A 46 3.75 -0.46 -5.47
N HIS A 47 4.90 -1.02 -5.92
CA HIS A 47 5.07 -2.43 -6.31
C HIS A 47 5.80 -3.29 -5.25
N ARG A 48 5.31 -4.53 -5.04
CA ARG A 48 5.92 -5.72 -4.41
C ARG A 48 6.77 -5.53 -3.14
N GLY A 49 6.12 -5.89 -2.05
CA GLY A 49 6.75 -6.71 -1.01
C GLY A 49 7.68 -6.02 -0.05
N HIS A 50 8.14 -4.80 -0.31
CA HIS A 50 8.81 -3.97 0.69
C HIS A 50 8.50 -2.50 0.39
N GLY A 51 7.55 -1.89 1.11
CA GLY A 51 7.28 -0.45 0.93
C GLY A 51 6.32 0.14 1.95
N HIS A 52 6.73 1.26 2.53
CA HIS A 52 5.96 2.11 3.44
C HIS A 52 5.70 3.46 2.74
N LEU A 53 4.45 3.93 2.53
CA LEU A 53 4.18 5.25 1.89
C LEU A 53 3.91 6.34 2.93
N LEU A 54 4.66 7.45 2.87
CA LEU A 54 4.44 8.63 3.71
C LEU A 54 4.14 9.86 2.86
N GLY A 55 2.99 10.52 3.08
CA GLY A 55 2.60 11.75 2.38
C GLY A 55 2.61 12.97 3.29
N LYS A 56 2.87 14.18 2.76
CA LYS A 56 2.65 15.48 3.45
C LYS A 56 2.01 16.52 2.55
N GLY A 57 0.83 17.00 2.97
CA GLY A 57 0.13 18.23 2.56
C GLY A 57 0.05 18.50 1.07
N GLY A 58 -1.00 18.03 0.37
CA GLY A 58 -1.59 18.45 -0.92
C GLY A 58 -2.73 19.49 -0.71
N ASP A 59 -3.31 20.17 -1.72
CA ASP A 59 -4.58 20.92 -1.55
C ASP A 59 -5.76 20.17 -2.19
N PRO A 60 -6.62 19.51 -1.40
CA PRO A 60 -7.76 18.73 -1.88
C PRO A 60 -8.84 19.55 -2.60
N LYS A 61 -8.77 20.90 -2.59
CA LYS A 61 -9.75 21.80 -3.23
C LYS A 61 -9.86 21.67 -4.75
N PHE A 62 -8.95 20.95 -5.41
CA PHE A 62 -9.06 20.62 -6.83
C PHE A 62 -9.68 19.23 -7.08
N MET A 63 -10.16 18.54 -6.04
CA MET A 63 -10.77 17.19 -6.11
C MET A 63 -12.25 17.15 -5.62
N MET A 64 -12.92 18.30 -5.73
CA MET A 64 -14.36 18.62 -5.63
C MET A 64 -15.29 17.82 -4.70
N ALA A 65 -15.38 18.31 -3.46
CA ALA A 65 -16.58 18.41 -2.62
C ALA A 65 -16.70 19.82 -1.97
N GLU A 66 -16.16 20.85 -2.64
CA GLU A 66 -15.90 22.18 -2.04
C GLU A 66 -17.10 23.16 -2.06
N LEU A 67 -18.23 22.84 -2.68
CA LEU A 67 -19.41 23.73 -2.57
C LEU A 67 -20.11 23.62 -1.20
N ALA A 68 -19.86 22.55 -0.44
CA ALA A 68 -20.41 22.38 0.92
C ALA A 68 -19.42 22.77 2.04
N GLY A 69 -18.11 22.68 1.80
CA GLY A 69 -17.07 22.98 2.79
C GLY A 69 -16.74 24.46 2.94
N ARG A 70 -16.96 25.28 1.89
CA ARG A 70 -16.71 26.73 1.94
C ARG A 70 -17.58 27.48 2.93
N SER A 71 -18.75 26.97 3.30
CA SER A 71 -19.62 27.61 4.29
C SER A 71 -19.29 27.28 5.75
N SER A 72 -18.42 26.29 6.02
CA SER A 72 -18.20 25.77 7.39
C SER A 72 -16.86 26.11 8.03
N GLY A 73 -15.88 26.66 7.29
CA GLY A 73 -14.64 27.19 7.86
C GLY A 73 -13.64 26.15 8.42
N TYR A 74 -13.74 24.89 8.00
CA TYR A 74 -13.06 23.76 8.66
C TYR A 74 -11.52 23.72 8.53
N CYS A 75 -10.92 24.23 7.44
CA CYS A 75 -9.52 23.90 7.11
C CYS A 75 -8.44 24.98 7.37
N LEU A 76 -8.72 26.12 8.01
CA LEU A 76 -7.73 27.13 8.43
C LEU A 76 -6.55 27.43 7.44
N GLY A 77 -6.73 27.28 6.12
CA GLY A 77 -5.75 27.67 5.10
C GLY A 77 -4.50 26.80 4.89
N ARG A 78 -4.52 25.47 5.08
CA ARG A 78 -3.35 24.59 4.80
C ARG A 78 -3.54 23.65 3.61
N GLY A 79 -3.31 24.15 2.38
CA GLY A 79 -3.09 23.33 1.19
C GLY A 79 -1.60 23.26 0.85
N GLY A 80 -1.04 22.08 0.55
CA GLY A 80 0.34 21.94 0.06
C GLY A 80 0.46 21.06 -1.19
N SER A 81 1.64 20.47 -1.47
CA SER A 81 1.90 19.32 -2.36
C SER A 81 2.30 18.01 -1.62
N LEU A 82 1.66 16.85 -1.88
CA LEU A 82 2.06 15.53 -1.33
C LEU A 82 3.46 15.14 -1.83
N HIS A 83 4.40 14.81 -0.94
CA HIS A 83 5.74 14.29 -1.27
C HIS A 83 5.88 12.83 -0.82
N ILE A 84 6.71 12.06 -1.52
CA ILE A 84 6.80 10.60 -1.31
C ILE A 84 8.22 10.19 -0.93
N ALA A 85 8.39 9.66 0.27
CA ALA A 85 9.52 8.79 0.58
C ALA A 85 9.10 7.33 0.40
N PHE A 86 9.92 6.52 -0.28
CA PHE A 86 9.67 5.09 -0.43
C PHE A 86 10.93 4.26 -0.22
N SER A 87 10.74 3.07 0.32
CA SER A 87 11.79 2.06 0.49
C SER A 87 11.89 1.17 -0.74
N TYR A 88 13.12 0.74 -1.07
CA TYR A 88 13.41 -0.35 -2.00
C TYR A 88 14.41 -1.32 -1.35
N TYR A 89 14.50 -2.56 -1.83
CA TYR A 89 15.38 -3.56 -1.19
C TYR A 89 16.55 -3.96 -2.09
N LEU A 90 16.29 -4.28 -3.36
CA LEU A 90 17.33 -4.72 -4.31
C LEU A 90 17.71 -3.60 -5.28
N ASP A 91 18.99 -3.55 -5.66
CA ASP A 91 19.51 -2.50 -6.55
C ASP A 91 18.96 -2.58 -7.98
N ASP A 92 18.55 -3.78 -8.42
CA ASP A 92 18.00 -4.05 -9.74
C ASP A 92 16.48 -3.84 -9.84
N GLU A 93 15.83 -3.44 -8.74
CA GLU A 93 14.46 -2.94 -8.76
C GLU A 93 14.37 -1.64 -9.58
N PRO A 94 13.22 -1.30 -10.17
CA PRO A 94 13.10 -0.17 -11.08
C PRO A 94 12.85 1.11 -10.29
N TRP A 95 13.42 1.22 -9.09
CA TRP A 95 13.15 2.29 -8.13
C TRP A 95 13.46 3.66 -8.75
N ALA A 96 14.48 3.75 -9.63
CA ALA A 96 14.82 4.97 -10.35
C ALA A 96 13.73 5.37 -11.37
N GLN A 97 13.10 4.40 -12.05
CA GLN A 97 11.98 4.67 -12.94
C GLN A 97 10.76 5.14 -12.15
N THR A 98 10.48 4.49 -11.00
CA THR A 98 9.41 4.90 -10.09
C THR A 98 9.62 6.32 -9.58
N GLN A 99 10.85 6.64 -9.22
CA GLN A 99 11.23 7.98 -8.79
C GLN A 99 10.96 9.02 -9.90
N ALA A 100 11.41 8.73 -11.13
CA ALA A 100 11.18 9.58 -12.28
C ALA A 100 9.68 9.72 -12.62
N ASP A 101 8.91 8.64 -12.50
CA ASP A 101 7.46 8.65 -12.72
C ASP A 101 6.76 9.53 -11.67
N ILE A 102 7.15 9.46 -10.39
CA ILE A 102 6.62 10.33 -9.33
C ILE A 102 6.96 11.80 -9.64
N GLU A 103 8.22 12.08 -9.96
CA GLU A 103 8.72 13.44 -10.23
C GLU A 103 8.10 14.06 -11.49
N ALA A 104 7.77 13.25 -12.49
CA ALA A 104 7.06 13.69 -13.70
C ALA A 104 5.67 14.28 -13.42
N HIS A 105 5.08 13.96 -12.26
CA HIS A 105 3.80 14.52 -11.81
C HIS A 105 3.97 15.74 -10.89
N GLY A 106 5.18 16.34 -10.83
CA GLY A 106 5.47 17.50 -10.00
C GLY A 106 5.60 17.18 -8.51
N VAL A 107 5.65 15.89 -8.14
CA VAL A 107 5.80 15.43 -6.75
C VAL A 107 7.27 15.26 -6.43
N GLN A 108 7.75 15.89 -5.35
CA GLN A 108 9.09 15.58 -4.83
C GLN A 108 9.12 14.17 -4.25
N SER A 109 10.22 13.47 -4.48
CA SER A 109 10.40 12.10 -4.03
C SER A 109 11.74 11.85 -3.36
N LEU A 110 11.81 10.80 -2.54
CA LEU A 110 13.02 10.31 -1.89
C LEU A 110 13.00 8.77 -1.91
N ALA A 111 13.89 8.16 -2.68
CA ALA A 111 14.10 6.72 -2.68
C ALA A 111 15.22 6.36 -1.70
N VAL A 112 14.97 5.41 -0.78
CA VAL A 112 15.98 4.95 0.19
C VAL A 112 16.00 3.42 0.24
N GLN A 113 17.16 2.80 0.03
CA GLN A 113 17.29 1.36 0.21
C GLN A 113 17.05 1.00 1.68
N THR A 114 16.09 0.12 1.95
CA THR A 114 15.66 -0.20 3.32
C THR A 114 15.20 -1.65 3.44
N GLU A 115 15.84 -2.38 4.34
CA GLU A 115 15.38 -3.65 4.88
C GLU A 115 14.39 -3.40 6.03
N VAL A 116 13.11 -3.70 5.82
CA VAL A 116 12.03 -3.45 6.78
C VAL A 116 12.14 -4.31 8.05
N ARG A 117 12.91 -5.40 8.03
CA ARG A 117 13.23 -6.18 9.24
C ARG A 117 14.22 -5.45 10.15
N SER A 118 14.92 -4.44 9.64
CA SER A 118 15.95 -3.67 10.35
C SER A 118 15.41 -2.37 10.92
N ALA A 119 15.27 -2.32 12.24
CA ALA A 119 14.86 -1.11 12.95
C ALA A 119 15.83 0.07 12.71
N ALA A 120 17.12 -0.20 12.51
CA ALA A 120 18.10 0.84 12.23
C ALA A 120 17.88 1.48 10.85
N GLN A 121 17.59 0.67 9.82
CA GLN A 121 17.33 1.18 8.48
C GLN A 121 15.98 1.90 8.39
N ILE A 122 14.94 1.40 9.08
CA ILE A 122 13.66 2.13 9.21
C ILE A 122 13.87 3.51 9.84
N ARG A 123 14.67 3.61 10.93
CA ARG A 123 15.01 4.90 11.53
C ARG A 123 15.73 5.82 10.56
N ALA A 124 16.67 5.29 9.77
CA ALA A 124 17.37 6.07 8.75
C ALA A 124 16.42 6.60 7.67
N LEU A 125 15.50 5.76 7.17
CA LEU A 125 14.46 6.16 6.21
C LEU A 125 13.58 7.29 6.76
N VAL A 126 13.07 7.13 8.00
CA VAL A 126 12.22 8.15 8.62
C VAL A 126 13.00 9.45 8.86
N ALA A 127 14.24 9.37 9.34
CA ALA A 127 15.10 10.54 9.53
C ALA A 127 15.34 11.30 8.21
N ALA A 128 15.70 10.59 7.14
CA ALA A 128 15.89 11.19 5.82
C ALA A 128 14.59 11.80 5.26
N THR A 129 13.44 11.18 5.53
CA THR A 129 12.12 11.71 5.16
C THR A 129 11.84 13.03 5.90
N ILE A 130 12.08 13.07 7.20
CA ILE A 130 11.91 14.28 8.02
C ILE A 130 12.89 15.36 7.59
N GLU A 131 14.15 15.04 7.30
CA GLU A 131 15.13 16.00 6.80
C GLU A 131 14.69 16.60 5.46
N ARG A 132 14.18 15.77 4.54
CA ARG A 132 13.81 16.20 3.19
C ARG A 132 12.48 16.95 3.11
N PHE A 133 11.49 16.54 3.89
CA PHE A 133 10.10 17.02 3.79
C PHE A 133 9.56 17.67 5.08
N GLY A 134 10.30 17.57 6.18
CA GLY A 134 10.02 18.21 7.46
C GLY A 134 8.94 17.53 8.31
N ARG A 135 8.24 16.50 7.81
CA ARG A 135 7.15 15.81 8.53
C ARG A 135 6.71 14.53 7.83
N VAL A 136 5.86 13.75 8.51
CA VAL A 136 5.23 12.53 7.99
C VAL A 136 3.74 12.51 8.35
N ASP A 137 2.81 12.55 7.37
CA ASP A 137 1.36 12.57 7.64
C ASP A 137 0.65 11.25 7.38
N VAL A 138 1.17 10.41 6.49
CA VAL A 138 0.62 9.09 6.20
C VAL A 138 1.71 8.04 6.42
N LEU A 139 1.38 6.81 6.77
CA LEU A 139 2.26 5.63 6.73
C LEU A 139 1.51 4.43 6.16
N ILE A 140 1.86 3.96 4.96
CA ILE A 140 1.21 2.79 4.35
C ILE A 140 2.12 1.57 4.42
N ASN A 141 1.91 0.71 5.39
CA ASN A 141 2.61 -0.57 5.51
C ASN A 141 2.16 -1.57 4.43
N ASN A 142 2.87 -1.60 3.30
CA ASN A 142 2.60 -2.47 2.14
C ASN A 142 3.62 -3.60 1.95
N ALA A 143 4.80 -3.49 2.57
CA ALA A 143 5.82 -4.54 2.58
C ALA A 143 5.22 -5.92 2.94
N SER A 144 5.49 -6.93 2.11
CA SER A 144 5.07 -8.31 2.32
C SER A 144 5.92 -9.35 1.57
N VAL A 145 6.22 -10.47 2.22
CA VAL A 145 6.57 -11.72 1.54
C VAL A 145 5.33 -12.62 1.42
N TRP A 146 5.19 -13.29 0.27
CA TRP A 146 4.18 -14.31 0.04
C TRP A 146 4.86 -15.66 -0.14
N LEU A 147 4.78 -16.49 0.88
CA LEU A 147 5.47 -17.77 0.96
C LEU A 147 4.44 -18.90 1.00
N LYS A 148 4.71 -19.98 0.26
CA LYS A 148 3.86 -21.16 0.17
C LYS A 148 4.67 -22.41 0.41
N ALA A 149 4.34 -23.15 1.47
CA ALA A 149 4.94 -24.43 1.78
C ALA A 149 3.91 -25.32 2.50
N PRO A 150 3.83 -26.64 2.23
CA PRO A 150 3.03 -27.57 3.03
C PRO A 150 3.33 -27.41 4.52
N PHE A 151 2.33 -27.56 5.38
CA PHE A 151 2.50 -27.24 6.82
C PHE A 151 3.69 -27.97 7.47
N LEU A 152 3.89 -29.24 7.13
CA LEU A 152 4.98 -30.06 7.68
C LEU A 152 6.36 -29.73 7.11
N GLU A 153 6.42 -28.89 6.07
CA GLU A 153 7.65 -28.50 5.37
C GLU A 153 8.00 -27.03 5.60
N ILE A 154 7.15 -26.25 6.30
CA ILE A 154 7.46 -24.86 6.65
C ILE A 154 8.67 -24.88 7.58
N SER A 155 9.79 -24.29 7.12
CA SER A 155 10.98 -24.17 7.95
C SER A 155 10.83 -23.05 8.99
N GLU A 156 11.63 -23.09 10.05
CA GLU A 156 11.66 -21.99 11.04
C GLU A 156 12.09 -20.68 10.38
N GLU A 157 13.01 -20.74 9.41
CA GLU A 157 13.48 -19.57 8.67
C GLU A 157 12.37 -18.95 7.79
N GLU A 158 11.54 -19.77 7.13
CA GLU A 158 10.40 -19.28 6.35
C GLU A 158 9.32 -18.67 7.26
N TRP A 159 9.08 -19.30 8.41
CA TRP A 159 8.17 -18.79 9.44
C TRP A 159 8.62 -17.42 9.96
N ASP A 160 9.89 -17.33 10.37
CA ASP A 160 10.49 -16.11 10.90
C ASP A 160 10.52 -15.02 9.83
N LEU A 161 10.82 -15.35 8.58
CA LEU A 161 10.80 -14.39 7.47
C LEU A 161 9.41 -13.80 7.27
N ALA A 162 8.36 -14.64 7.25
CA ALA A 162 6.98 -14.18 7.09
C ALA A 162 6.57 -13.20 8.19
N LEU A 163 6.85 -13.54 9.46
CA LEU A 163 6.55 -12.66 10.60
C LEU A 163 7.42 -11.40 10.60
N ALA A 164 8.70 -11.53 10.29
CA ALA A 164 9.64 -10.42 10.34
C ALA A 164 9.28 -9.34 9.32
N VAL A 165 8.89 -9.72 8.09
CA VAL A 165 8.50 -8.75 7.05
C VAL A 165 7.06 -8.27 7.25
N ASN A 166 6.10 -9.19 7.37
CA ASN A 166 4.68 -8.83 7.26
C ASN A 166 4.08 -8.28 8.55
N LEU A 167 4.73 -8.49 9.70
CA LEU A 167 4.21 -8.08 11.01
C LEU A 167 5.19 -7.18 11.77
N LYS A 168 6.43 -7.64 11.98
CA LYS A 168 7.45 -6.87 12.71
C LYS A 168 7.84 -5.59 11.95
N GLY A 169 7.99 -5.65 10.63
CA GLY A 169 8.27 -4.47 9.79
C GLY A 169 7.24 -3.34 10.00
N PRO A 170 5.93 -3.59 9.79
CA PRO A 170 4.86 -2.64 10.10
C PRO A 170 4.88 -2.11 11.54
N PHE A 171 5.15 -2.97 12.52
CA PHE A 171 5.29 -2.55 13.92
C PHE A 171 6.44 -1.56 14.11
N LEU A 172 7.64 -1.86 13.59
CA LEU A 172 8.81 -1.00 13.70
C LEU A 172 8.63 0.33 12.97
N ALA A 173 8.01 0.30 11.78
CA ALA A 173 7.70 1.50 11.01
C ALA A 173 6.71 2.40 11.77
N ALA A 174 5.61 1.83 12.28
CA ALA A 174 4.64 2.56 13.08
C ALA A 174 5.27 3.13 14.35
N GLN A 175 6.07 2.35 15.09
CA GLN A 175 6.77 2.81 16.29
C GLN A 175 7.73 3.97 16.00
N THR A 176 8.38 3.96 14.85
CA THR A 176 9.34 5.02 14.46
C THR A 176 8.64 6.30 14.02
N VAL A 177 7.52 6.18 13.31
CA VAL A 177 6.78 7.33 12.74
C VAL A 177 5.81 7.96 13.75
N ALA A 178 5.21 7.15 14.63
CA ALA A 178 4.16 7.60 15.55
C ALA A 178 4.57 8.80 16.43
N PRO A 179 5.79 8.89 17.01
CA PRO A 179 6.20 10.07 17.78
C PRO A 179 6.11 11.38 16.98
N HIS A 180 6.44 11.35 15.68
CA HIS A 180 6.33 12.52 14.80
C HIS A 180 4.85 12.87 14.55
N MET A 181 4.01 11.88 14.25
CA MET A 181 2.57 12.10 14.04
C MET A 181 1.85 12.60 15.31
N LEU A 182 2.21 12.06 16.48
CA LEU A 182 1.68 12.50 17.77
C LEU A 182 2.08 13.94 18.08
N ALA A 183 3.35 14.31 17.86
CA ALA A 183 3.82 15.68 18.04
C ALA A 183 3.17 16.66 17.04
N GLN A 184 2.84 16.20 15.83
CA GLN A 184 2.08 16.96 14.83
C GLN A 184 0.60 17.13 15.21
N GLY A 185 0.07 16.26 16.07
CA GLY A 185 -1.36 16.19 16.40
C GLY A 185 -2.22 15.55 15.30
N CYS A 186 -1.61 15.02 14.24
CA CYS A 186 -2.30 14.32 13.17
C CYS A 186 -1.41 13.28 12.48
N GLY A 187 -2.04 12.19 12.02
CA GLY A 187 -1.40 11.19 11.16
C GLY A 187 -2.34 10.04 10.78
N VAL A 188 -1.98 9.29 9.75
CA VAL A 188 -2.74 8.12 9.28
C VAL A 188 -1.80 6.95 9.02
N ILE A 189 -2.05 5.80 9.62
CA ILE A 189 -1.35 4.55 9.33
C ILE A 189 -2.31 3.60 8.61
N LEU A 190 -1.91 3.10 7.45
CA LEU A 190 -2.65 2.10 6.67
C LEU A 190 -1.84 0.82 6.58
N ASN A 191 -2.44 -0.31 6.95
CA ASN A 191 -1.83 -1.63 6.83
C ASN A 191 -2.43 -2.40 5.65
N ILE A 192 -1.60 -2.85 4.72
CA ILE A 192 -2.03 -3.75 3.64
C ILE A 192 -1.95 -5.19 4.16
N THR A 193 -3.11 -5.67 4.56
CA THR A 193 -3.32 -7.06 5.00
C THR A 193 -3.59 -7.95 3.77
N ASP A 194 -4.30 -9.05 3.96
CA ASP A 194 -4.65 -9.97 2.88
C ASP A 194 -5.89 -10.77 3.31
N LEU A 195 -6.64 -11.30 2.34
CA LEU A 195 -7.75 -12.21 2.63
C LEU A 195 -7.33 -13.45 3.42
N SER A 196 -6.06 -13.89 3.34
CA SER A 196 -5.50 -14.98 4.15
C SER A 196 -5.58 -14.76 5.65
N ALA A 197 -5.75 -13.50 6.11
CA ALA A 197 -6.02 -13.20 7.51
C ALA A 197 -7.42 -13.66 7.98
N PHE A 198 -8.33 -13.92 7.04
CA PHE A 198 -9.75 -14.22 7.29
C PHE A 198 -10.21 -15.54 6.68
N GLN A 199 -9.63 -15.93 5.54
CA GLN A 199 -9.86 -17.19 4.84
C GLN A 199 -8.56 -17.98 4.76
N VAL A 200 -8.53 -19.20 5.28
CA VAL A 200 -7.31 -20.01 5.30
C VAL A 200 -7.18 -20.88 4.04
N TRP A 201 -5.97 -20.95 3.49
CA TRP A 201 -5.63 -21.80 2.35
C TRP A 201 -4.51 -22.78 2.71
N PRO A 202 -4.58 -24.04 2.24
CA PRO A 202 -3.49 -24.99 2.43
C PRO A 202 -2.16 -24.45 1.90
N GLY A 203 -1.12 -24.58 2.73
CA GLY A 203 0.24 -24.17 2.40
C GLY A 203 0.62 -22.74 2.78
N TYR A 204 -0.25 -22.00 3.47
CA TYR A 204 -0.04 -20.58 3.79
C TYR A 204 -0.06 -20.26 5.29
N ALA A 205 0.21 -21.24 6.17
CA ALA A 205 0.03 -21.06 7.62
C ALA A 205 0.81 -19.86 8.20
N HIS A 206 2.12 -19.82 7.99
CA HIS A 206 3.01 -18.69 8.31
C HIS A 206 2.56 -17.33 7.71
N HIS A 207 2.18 -17.30 6.43
CA HIS A 207 1.68 -16.08 5.79
C HIS A 207 0.36 -15.59 6.44
N ALA A 208 -0.62 -16.48 6.58
CA ALA A 208 -1.91 -16.19 7.21
C ALA A 208 -1.75 -15.71 8.65
N ALA A 209 -0.89 -16.37 9.44
CA ALA A 209 -0.58 -15.95 10.80
C ALA A 209 0.00 -14.53 10.85
N SER A 210 0.93 -14.22 9.95
CA SER A 210 1.53 -12.88 9.87
C SER A 210 0.50 -11.79 9.53
N LYS A 211 -0.42 -12.05 8.59
CA LYS A 211 -1.47 -11.09 8.17
C LYS A 211 -2.59 -10.96 9.20
N ALA A 212 -2.96 -12.04 9.88
CA ALA A 212 -3.89 -11.99 11.01
C ALA A 212 -3.30 -11.20 12.20
N GLY A 213 -2.00 -11.37 12.48
CA GLY A 213 -1.28 -10.53 13.42
C GLY A 213 -1.33 -9.05 13.06
N LEU A 214 -1.15 -8.72 11.77
CA LEU A 214 -1.22 -7.34 11.28
C LEU A 214 -2.61 -6.72 11.43
N VAL A 215 -3.67 -7.51 11.25
CA VAL A 215 -5.06 -7.09 11.55
C VAL A 215 -5.22 -6.74 13.02
N SER A 216 -4.69 -7.57 13.93
CA SER A 216 -4.75 -7.31 15.37
C SER A 216 -3.94 -6.05 15.74
N LEU A 217 -2.72 -5.93 15.21
CA LEU A 217 -1.85 -4.77 15.40
C LEU A 217 -2.52 -3.47 14.94
N THR A 218 -3.24 -3.50 13.82
CA THR A 218 -4.01 -2.35 13.31
C THR A 218 -4.97 -1.81 14.38
N LYS A 219 -5.73 -2.71 15.02
CA LYS A 219 -6.72 -2.34 16.04
C LYS A 219 -6.04 -1.83 17.31
N ALA A 220 -4.96 -2.48 17.73
CA ALA A 220 -4.19 -2.05 18.91
C ALA A 220 -3.64 -0.62 18.71
N LEU A 221 -2.96 -0.37 17.59
CA LEU A 221 -2.40 0.94 17.29
C LEU A 221 -3.48 2.03 17.11
N ALA A 222 -4.65 1.68 16.58
CA ALA A 222 -5.77 2.63 16.50
C ALA A 222 -6.24 3.11 17.88
N VAL A 223 -6.20 2.23 18.90
CA VAL A 223 -6.55 2.57 20.28
C VAL A 223 -5.42 3.36 20.94
N GLU A 224 -4.17 2.91 20.78
CA GLU A 224 -3.01 3.49 21.46
C GLU A 224 -2.63 4.89 20.95
N LEU A 225 -2.86 5.18 19.66
CA LEU A 225 -2.44 6.44 19.05
C LEU A 225 -3.59 7.46 18.90
N ALA A 226 -4.81 7.09 19.31
CA ALA A 226 -5.94 8.00 19.33
C ALA A 226 -5.75 9.13 20.38
N PRO A 227 -6.34 10.32 20.16
CA PRO A 227 -7.13 10.71 18.99
C PRO A 227 -6.28 11.25 17.81
N ALA A 228 -4.97 11.40 18.00
CA ALA A 228 -4.11 12.11 17.06
C ALA A 228 -3.81 11.30 15.78
N VAL A 229 -3.68 9.97 15.87
CA VAL A 229 -3.34 9.13 14.71
C VAL A 229 -4.43 8.11 14.48
N ARG A 230 -4.86 7.99 13.23
CA ARG A 230 -5.82 6.98 12.78
C ARG A 230 -5.08 5.79 12.20
N VAL A 231 -5.56 4.58 12.48
CA VAL A 231 -4.92 3.36 11.97
C VAL A 231 -5.98 2.45 11.37
N ASN A 232 -5.85 2.09 10.10
CA ASN A 232 -6.79 1.22 9.40
C ASN A 232 -6.06 0.16 8.57
N ALA A 233 -6.79 -0.86 8.13
CA ALA A 233 -6.26 -1.89 7.26
C ALA A 233 -7.12 -2.08 6.00
N ILE A 234 -6.46 -2.48 4.92
CA ILE A 234 -7.09 -2.91 3.68
C ILE A 234 -6.73 -4.38 3.48
N ALA A 235 -7.71 -5.23 3.18
CA ALA A 235 -7.50 -6.63 2.81
C ALA A 235 -7.90 -6.83 1.33
N PRO A 236 -6.92 -6.79 0.41
CA PRO A 236 -7.19 -7.05 -0.99
C PRO A 236 -7.54 -8.52 -1.24
N GLY A 237 -8.39 -8.75 -2.23
CA GLY A 237 -8.51 -10.05 -2.89
C GLY A 237 -7.49 -10.19 -4.02
N THR A 238 -7.81 -11.02 -5.02
CA THR A 238 -6.96 -11.09 -6.22
C THR A 238 -7.11 -9.80 -7.02
N VAL A 239 -6.10 -8.94 -6.89
CA VAL A 239 -5.98 -7.68 -7.63
C VAL A 239 -4.85 -7.72 -8.67
N LEU A 240 -4.04 -8.77 -8.64
CA LEU A 240 -3.01 -9.05 -9.63
C LEU A 240 -2.82 -10.56 -9.75
N LEU A 241 -2.45 -11.00 -10.94
CA LEU A 241 -2.02 -12.36 -11.16
C LEU A 241 -0.50 -12.52 -11.32
N PRO A 242 0.02 -13.73 -11.06
CA PRO A 242 1.35 -14.16 -11.47
C PRO A 242 1.69 -13.84 -12.92
N PRO A 243 2.95 -13.42 -13.24
CA PRO A 243 3.37 -13.23 -14.62
C PRO A 243 3.15 -14.45 -15.50
N ASN A 244 3.41 -15.62 -14.92
CA ASN A 244 3.33 -16.91 -15.58
C ASN A 244 2.01 -17.61 -15.18
N HIS A 245 0.94 -16.84 -14.95
CA HIS A 245 -0.36 -17.42 -14.64
C HIS A 245 -0.89 -18.20 -15.83
N THR A 246 -1.57 -19.31 -15.54
CA THR A 246 -2.26 -20.07 -16.58
C THR A 246 -3.65 -19.46 -16.84
N PRO A 247 -4.23 -19.66 -18.03
CA PRO A 247 -5.61 -19.26 -18.30
C PRO A 247 -6.60 -19.82 -17.27
N GLU A 248 -6.40 -21.06 -16.83
CA GLU A 248 -7.23 -21.71 -15.81
C GLU A 248 -7.12 -20.99 -14.47
N LYS A 249 -5.91 -20.54 -14.08
CA LYS A 249 -5.73 -19.76 -12.85
C LYS A 249 -6.44 -18.41 -12.92
N LYS A 250 -6.44 -17.78 -14.09
CA LYS A 250 -7.16 -16.53 -14.32
C LYS A 250 -8.66 -16.75 -14.23
N GLN A 251 -9.20 -17.72 -14.98
CA GLN A 251 -10.62 -18.06 -14.96
C GLN A 251 -11.08 -18.41 -13.55
N TRP A 252 -10.31 -19.24 -12.83
CA TRP A 252 -10.59 -19.57 -11.44
C TRP A 252 -10.68 -18.34 -10.53
N ALA A 253 -9.78 -17.37 -10.69
CA ALA A 253 -9.78 -16.15 -9.90
C ALA A 253 -11.00 -15.26 -10.21
N GLU A 254 -11.42 -15.19 -11.47
CA GLU A 254 -12.63 -14.46 -11.90
C GLU A 254 -13.90 -15.15 -11.38
N GLU A 255 -13.99 -16.47 -11.49
CA GLU A 255 -15.14 -17.25 -11.01
C GLU A 255 -15.34 -17.14 -9.49
N LYS A 256 -14.23 -17.08 -8.75
CA LYS A 256 -14.20 -16.89 -7.29
C LYS A 256 -14.39 -15.44 -6.84
N SER A 257 -14.58 -14.51 -7.77
CA SER A 257 -15.10 -13.18 -7.46
C SER A 257 -16.62 -13.15 -7.65
N LEU A 258 -17.36 -12.51 -6.74
CA LEU A 258 -18.78 -12.23 -6.95
C LEU A 258 -18.98 -11.24 -8.10
N LEU A 259 -18.03 -10.33 -8.32
CA LEU A 259 -18.04 -9.39 -9.44
C LEU A 259 -17.57 -10.00 -10.77
N LYS A 260 -17.22 -11.29 -10.79
CA LYS A 260 -16.82 -12.05 -11.99
C LYS A 260 -15.66 -11.40 -12.76
N ARG A 261 -14.78 -10.71 -12.05
CA ARG A 261 -13.56 -10.12 -12.56
C ARG A 261 -12.46 -10.19 -11.53
N ILE A 262 -11.22 -10.20 -11.99
CA ILE A 262 -10.07 -9.91 -11.13
C ILE A 262 -10.11 -8.42 -10.80
N GLY A 263 -9.81 -8.11 -9.53
CA GLY A 263 -9.62 -6.74 -9.11
C GLY A 263 -8.44 -6.13 -9.85
N SER A 264 -8.27 -4.84 -9.67
CA SER A 264 -7.01 -4.23 -10.02
C SER A 264 -6.49 -3.49 -8.79
N PRO A 265 -5.21 -3.16 -8.77
CA PRO A 265 -4.68 -2.29 -7.72
C PRO A 265 -5.46 -0.99 -7.50
N GLN A 266 -6.28 -0.63 -8.48
CA GLN A 266 -7.16 0.53 -8.54
C GLN A 266 -8.21 0.49 -7.50
N ASP A 267 -8.74 -0.69 -7.33
CA ASP A 267 -9.72 -0.92 -6.31
C ASP A 267 -9.09 -0.64 -4.93
N VAL A 268 -7.81 -0.99 -4.70
CA VAL A 268 -7.10 -0.80 -3.42
C VAL A 268 -6.70 0.67 -3.19
N ALA A 269 -6.10 1.30 -4.20
CA ALA A 269 -5.61 2.68 -4.09
C ALA A 269 -6.76 3.68 -3.81
N ARG A 270 -7.92 3.50 -4.45
CA ARG A 270 -9.11 4.33 -4.19
C ARG A 270 -9.56 4.27 -2.73
N LEU A 271 -9.54 3.09 -2.14
CA LEU A 271 -9.89 2.94 -0.73
C LEU A 271 -8.84 3.57 0.18
N ALA A 272 -7.54 3.41 -0.12
CA ALA A 272 -6.48 4.05 0.65
C ALA A 272 -6.66 5.58 0.70
N ALA A 273 -6.96 6.21 -0.44
CA ALA A 273 -7.25 7.64 -0.52
C ALA A 273 -8.46 8.01 0.37
N PHE A 274 -9.57 7.28 0.27
CA PHE A 274 -10.73 7.49 1.13
C PHE A 274 -10.38 7.40 2.63
N LEU A 275 -9.58 6.42 3.04
CA LEU A 275 -9.19 6.24 4.44
C LEU A 275 -8.24 7.34 4.93
N ILE A 276 -7.42 7.92 4.04
CA ILE A 276 -6.57 9.08 4.35
C ILE A 276 -7.41 10.33 4.60
N GLU A 277 -8.46 10.55 3.82
CA GLU A 277 -9.31 11.75 3.91
C GLU A 277 -10.40 11.66 4.98
N ASN A 278 -10.92 10.45 5.23
CA ASN A 278 -12.03 10.29 6.15
C ASN A 278 -11.57 10.24 7.62
N GLU A 279 -11.67 11.38 8.29
CA GLU A 279 -11.22 11.57 9.67
C GLU A 279 -12.03 10.79 10.72
N PHE A 280 -13.23 10.30 10.36
CA PHE A 280 -14.08 9.53 11.28
C PHE A 280 -13.85 8.01 11.21
N VAL A 281 -12.79 7.58 10.52
CA VAL A 281 -12.47 6.16 10.31
C VAL A 281 -11.14 5.79 10.97
N THR A 282 -11.19 4.89 11.95
CA THR A 282 -10.02 4.27 12.59
C THR A 282 -10.36 2.87 13.12
N GLY A 283 -9.36 2.00 13.25
CA GLY A 283 -9.45 0.65 13.79
C GLY A 283 -10.16 -0.38 12.89
N ALA A 284 -10.50 -0.01 11.67
CA ALA A 284 -11.29 -0.84 10.76
C ALA A 284 -10.43 -1.61 9.74
N VAL A 285 -10.95 -2.75 9.29
CA VAL A 285 -10.41 -3.53 8.18
C VAL A 285 -11.42 -3.53 7.05
N TYR A 286 -10.97 -3.20 5.86
CA TYR A 286 -11.82 -3.05 4.69
C TYR A 286 -11.42 -4.03 3.59
N PHE A 287 -12.40 -4.79 3.09
CA PHE A 287 -12.17 -5.75 2.02
C PHE A 287 -12.27 -5.08 0.65
N VAL A 288 -11.29 -5.38 -0.21
CA VAL A 288 -11.24 -4.93 -1.61
C VAL A 288 -10.97 -6.13 -2.50
N ASP A 289 -11.99 -6.96 -2.67
CA ASP A 289 -11.81 -8.33 -3.14
C ASP A 289 -12.88 -8.80 -4.14
N GLY A 290 -13.75 -7.88 -4.57
CA GLY A 290 -14.88 -8.21 -5.42
C GLY A 290 -15.83 -9.25 -4.80
N GLY A 291 -15.93 -9.28 -3.47
CA GLY A 291 -16.80 -10.20 -2.72
C GLY A 291 -16.24 -11.61 -2.56
N ARG A 292 -14.96 -11.83 -2.86
CA ARG A 292 -14.31 -13.15 -2.72
C ARG A 292 -14.37 -13.70 -1.30
N ALA A 293 -14.34 -12.86 -0.27
CA ALA A 293 -14.44 -13.25 1.12
C ALA A 293 -15.73 -14.02 1.45
N LEU A 294 -16.74 -13.96 0.58
CA LEU A 294 -18.05 -14.55 0.77
C LEU A 294 -18.27 -15.89 0.00
N VAL A 295 -17.31 -16.36 -0.81
CA VAL A 295 -17.46 -17.50 -1.75
C VAL A 295 -16.23 -18.40 -1.92
#